data_AF-A0A535TYL9-F1
#
_entry.id   AF-A0A535TYL9-F1
#
_cell.length_a   1.000
_cell.length_b   1.000
_cell.length_c   1.000
_cell.angle_alpha   90.00
_cell.angle_beta   90.00
_cell.angle_gamma   90.00
#
_symmetry.space_group_name_H-M   'P 1'
#
loop_
_entity.id
_entity.type
_entity.pdbx_description
1 polymer ?
#
loop_
_entity_poly.entity_id
_entity_poly.type
_entity_poly.pdbx_seq_one_letter_code
_entity_poly.pdbx_strand_id
1 'polypeptide(L)'
;MTSILILDLALTGALLLLIGGSVVFYLSNYRWLKAYGTDVGAIITHVRRDNIAHQTCLVTATWTDPRTGRRWTFKGQRLDMGYQAGHLVGIRLDPRHPSHYMMQ
;
A
#
# COMPACT_ATOMS: atom_id res chain seq x y z
N MET A 1 43.22 11.73 0.59
CA MET A 1 42.74 10.36 0.86
C MET A 1 41.73 10.33 2.02
N THR A 2 41.98 11.01 3.14
CA THR A 2 41.05 11.10 4.29
C THR A 2 39.68 11.69 3.97
N SER A 3 39.58 12.74 3.15
CA SER A 3 38.29 13.34 2.76
C SER A 3 37.38 12.40 1.97
N ILE A 4 37.95 11.46 1.21
CA ILE A 4 37.18 10.47 0.43
C ILE A 4 36.54 9.46 1.38
N LEU A 5 37.29 8.98 2.39
CA LEU A 5 36.78 8.05 3.40
C LEU A 5 35.68 8.65 4.26
N ILE A 6 35.77 9.94 4.61
CA ILE A 6 34.74 10.64 5.39
C ILE A 6 33.45 10.80 4.57
N LEU A 7 33.58 11.13 3.27
CA LEU A 7 32.44 11.26 2.37
C LEU A 7 31.72 9.92 2.19
N ASP A 8 32.47 8.83 2.02
CA ASP A 8 31.93 7.49 1.83
C ASP A 8 31.21 6.98 3.09
N LEU A 9 31.79 7.24 4.27
CA LEU A 9 31.18 6.91 5.55
C LEU A 9 29.89 7.70 5.80
N ALA A 10 29.88 8.99 5.44
CA ALA A 10 28.69 9.84 5.54
C ALA A 10 27.57 9.38 4.57
N LEU A 11 27.92 9.03 3.33
CA LEU A 11 26.96 8.51 2.36
C LEU A 11 26.36 7.18 2.82
N THR A 12 27.20 6.27 3.29
CA THR A 12 26.76 4.96 3.79
C THR A 12 25.87 5.11 5.02
N GLY A 13 26.23 6.00 5.95
CA GLY A 13 25.41 6.31 7.13
C GLY A 13 24.06 6.91 6.76
N ALA A 14 24.03 7.87 5.84
CA ALA A 14 22.79 8.47 5.35
C ALA A 14 21.88 7.45 4.66
N LEU A 15 22.45 6.57 3.83
CA LEU A 15 21.72 5.51 3.16
C LEU A 15 21.09 4.54 4.17
N LEU A 16 21.86 4.11 5.17
CA LEU A 16 21.35 3.23 6.24
C LEU A 16 20.23 3.88 7.04
N LEU A 17 20.31 5.18 7.32
CA LEU A 17 19.24 5.92 8.00
C LEU A 17 17.97 6.01 7.15
N LEU A 18 18.09 6.24 5.85
CA LEU A 18 16.93 6.27 4.95
C LEU A 18 16.28 4.89 4.83
N ILE A 19 17.07 3.83 4.68
CA ILE A 19 16.57 2.46 4.63
C ILE A 19 15.92 2.10 5.97
N GLY A 20 16.63 2.28 7.07
CA GLY A 20 16.11 1.97 8.41
C GLY A 20 14.84 2.77 8.74
N GLY A 21 14.83 4.07 8.46
CA GLY A 21 13.69 4.95 8.67
C GLY A 21 12.47 4.54 7.85
N SER A 22 12.67 4.23 6.56
CA SER A 22 11.58 3.75 5.69
C SER A 22 11.00 2.42 6.19
N VAL A 23 11.85 1.46 6.54
CA VAL A 23 11.42 0.14 7.07
C VAL A 23 10.63 0.31 8.36
N VAL A 24 11.12 1.13 9.30
CA VAL A 24 10.41 1.42 10.57
C VAL A 24 9.07 2.09 10.32
N PHE A 25 9.00 3.04 9.36
CA PHE A 25 7.76 3.70 8.99
C PHE A 25 6.73 2.71 8.42
N TYR A 26 7.13 1.85 7.47
CA TYR A 26 6.24 0.82 6.91
C TYR A 26 5.77 -0.18 7.96
N LEU A 27 6.65 -0.66 8.84
CA LEU A 27 6.30 -1.57 9.94
C LEU A 27 5.33 -0.93 10.92
N SER A 28 5.55 0.33 11.27
CA SER A 28 4.68 1.08 12.19
C SER A 28 3.30 1.28 11.59
N ASN A 29 3.22 1.68 10.33
CA ASN A 29 1.96 1.87 9.63
C ASN A 29 1.19 0.55 9.47
N TYR A 30 1.89 -0.54 9.14
CA TYR A 30 1.30 -1.88 9.06
C TYR A 30 0.74 -2.33 10.42
N ARG A 31 1.51 -2.18 11.50
CA ARG A 31 1.06 -2.52 12.87
C ARG A 31 -0.13 -1.67 13.28
N TRP A 32 -0.10 -0.37 12.97
CA TRP A 32 -1.19 0.55 13.26
C TRP A 32 -2.47 0.14 12.53
N LEU A 33 -2.40 -0.11 11.22
CA LEU A 33 -3.53 -0.58 10.42
C LEU A 33 -4.05 -1.92 10.94
N LYS A 34 -3.15 -2.83 11.33
CA LYS A 34 -3.56 -4.13 11.89
C LYS A 34 -4.33 -3.99 13.20
N ALA A 35 -3.98 -3.02 14.04
CA ALA A 35 -4.57 -2.81 15.37
C ALA A 35 -5.83 -1.92 15.36
N TYR A 36 -5.84 -0.88 14.53
CA TYR A 36 -6.87 0.17 14.56
C TYR A 36 -7.57 0.41 13.22
N GLY A 37 -7.16 -0.31 12.18
CA GLY A 37 -7.81 -0.23 10.88
C GLY A 37 -9.25 -0.75 10.93
N THR A 38 -10.11 -0.14 10.12
CA THR A 38 -11.48 -0.59 9.90
C THR A 38 -11.53 -1.36 8.59
N ASP A 39 -12.15 -2.54 8.61
CA ASP A 39 -12.38 -3.35 7.43
C ASP A 39 -13.64 -2.86 6.70
N VAL A 40 -13.51 -2.57 5.40
CA VAL A 40 -14.61 -2.18 4.51
C VAL A 40 -14.60 -3.05 3.26
N GLY A 41 -15.79 -3.35 2.73
CA GLY A 41 -15.95 -4.02 1.44
C GLY A 41 -15.91 -3.00 0.31
N ALA A 42 -14.86 -3.03 -0.51
CA ALA A 42 -14.79 -2.24 -1.74
C ALA A 42 -15.17 -3.11 -2.95
N ILE A 43 -15.79 -2.51 -3.96
CA ILE A 43 -16.12 -3.19 -5.21
C ILE A 43 -14.99 -2.94 -6.21
N ILE A 44 -14.45 -4.00 -6.79
CA ILE A 44 -13.44 -3.91 -7.84
C ILE A 44 -14.07 -3.25 -9.07
N THR A 45 -13.49 -2.15 -9.53
CA THR A 45 -13.96 -1.42 -10.71
C THR A 45 -13.08 -1.69 -11.93
N HIS A 46 -11.81 -2.01 -11.73
CA HIS A 46 -10.89 -2.28 -12.82
C HIS A 46 -9.79 -3.24 -12.38
N VAL A 47 -9.42 -4.16 -13.26
CA VAL A 47 -8.28 -5.06 -13.08
C VAL A 47 -7.40 -4.93 -14.30
N ARG A 48 -6.15 -4.49 -14.09
CA ARG A 48 -5.14 -4.42 -15.15
C ARG A 48 -4.14 -5.55 -14.92
N ARG A 49 -4.03 -6.45 -15.90
CA ARG A 49 -3.08 -7.56 -15.86
C ARG A 49 -1.81 -7.16 -16.60
N ASP A 50 -0.65 -7.49 -16.03
CA ASP A 50 0.62 -7.33 -16.75
C ASP A 50 0.88 -8.57 -17.59
N ASN A 51 0.96 -8.37 -18.91
CA ASN A 51 1.06 -9.44 -19.90
C ASN A 51 2.37 -10.25 -19.83
N ILE A 52 3.42 -9.70 -19.20
CA ILE A 52 4.77 -10.27 -19.25
C ILE A 52 4.90 -11.49 -18.34
N ALA A 53 4.20 -11.50 -17.20
CA ALA A 53 4.30 -12.60 -16.24
C ALA A 53 2.96 -13.27 -15.92
N HIS A 54 1.80 -12.62 -16.16
CA HIS A 54 0.46 -13.11 -15.73
C HIS A 54 0.37 -13.51 -14.24
N GLN A 55 1.41 -13.26 -13.45
CA GLN A 55 1.49 -13.63 -12.04
C GLN A 55 0.91 -12.53 -11.16
N THR A 56 0.91 -11.28 -11.65
CA THR A 56 0.37 -10.15 -10.89
C THR A 56 -0.58 -9.30 -11.72
N CYS A 57 -1.56 -8.73 -11.03
CA CYS A 57 -2.51 -7.77 -11.57
C CYS A 57 -2.61 -6.56 -10.64
N LEU A 58 -2.81 -5.38 -11.23
CA LEU A 58 -3.19 -4.17 -10.51
C LEU A 58 -4.71 -4.15 -10.38
N VAL A 59 -5.20 -4.27 -9.15
CA VAL A 59 -6.63 -4.20 -8.82
C VAL A 59 -6.96 -2.79 -8.37
N THR A 60 -7.99 -2.19 -8.97
CA THR A 60 -8.59 -0.94 -8.54
C THR A 60 -9.98 -1.22 -8.00
N ALA A 61 -10.25 -0.79 -6.77
CA ALA A 61 -11.53 -0.96 -6.12
C ALA A 61 -12.07 0.36 -5.57
N THR A 62 -13.38 0.50 -5.51
CA THR A 62 -14.04 1.68 -4.96
C THR A 62 -14.95 1.32 -3.81
N TRP A 63 -14.96 2.16 -2.80
CA TRP A 63 -15.88 2.10 -1.68
C TRP A 63 -16.53 3.46 -1.52
N THR A 64 -17.82 3.50 -1.19
CA THR A 64 -18.51 4.74 -0.86
C THR A 64 -18.77 4.73 0.63
N ASP A 65 -18.26 5.74 1.33
CA ASP A 65 -18.49 5.90 2.75
C ASP A 65 -19.99 6.14 3.00
N PRO A 66 -20.68 5.24 3.73
CA PRO A 66 -22.12 5.37 3.95
C PRO A 66 -22.48 6.57 4.83
N ARG A 67 -21.53 7.13 5.60
CA ARG A 67 -21.77 8.27 6.49
C ARG A 67 -21.63 9.60 5.76
N THR A 68 -20.62 9.71 4.89
CA THR A 68 -20.29 10.97 4.21
C THR A 68 -20.71 10.99 2.74
N GLY A 69 -21.09 9.85 2.17
CA GLY A 69 -21.33 9.68 0.73
C GLY A 69 -20.08 9.78 -0.13
N ARG A 70 -18.89 9.95 0.47
CA ARG A 70 -17.64 10.15 -0.26
C ARG A 70 -17.16 8.83 -0.86
N ARG A 71 -16.87 8.84 -2.16
CA ARG A 71 -16.27 7.71 -2.85
C ARG A 71 -14.75 7.72 -2.71
N TRP A 72 -14.21 6.61 -2.26
CA TRP A 72 -12.79 6.32 -2.16
C TRP A 72 -12.38 5.31 -3.23
N THR A 73 -11.16 5.46 -3.74
CA THR A 73 -10.56 4.56 -4.72
C THR A 73 -9.27 4.00 -4.15
N PHE A 74 -9.15 2.69 -4.17
CA PHE A 74 -8.02 1.93 -3.67
C PHE A 74 -7.35 1.20 -4.82
N LYS A 75 -6.03 1.13 -4.80
CA LYS A 75 -5.22 0.44 -5.81
C LYS A 75 -4.22 -0.47 -5.11
N GLY A 76 -4.09 -1.70 -5.59
CA GLY A 76 -3.14 -2.65 -5.03
C GLY A 76 -2.66 -3.63 -6.09
N GLN A 77 -1.36 -3.92 -6.10
CA GLN A 77 -0.81 -4.99 -6.91
C GLN A 77 -1.00 -6.31 -6.15
N ARG A 78 -1.53 -7.32 -6.82
CA ARG A 78 -1.86 -8.63 -6.25
C ARG A 78 -1.45 -9.74 -7.19
N LEU A 79 -1.33 -10.94 -6.63
CA LEU A 79 -1.24 -12.14 -7.45
C LEU A 79 -2.51 -12.29 -8.27
N ASP A 80 -2.40 -12.65 -9.55
CA ASP A 80 -3.60 -12.81 -10.39
C ASP A 80 -4.33 -14.12 -10.03
N MET A 81 -5.26 -14.00 -9.09
CA MET A 81 -6.13 -15.11 -8.65
C MET A 81 -7.50 -15.07 -9.37
N GLY A 82 -7.58 -14.44 -10.54
CA GLY A 82 -8.84 -14.31 -11.28
C GLY A 82 -9.74 -13.18 -10.78
N TYR A 83 -9.15 -12.09 -10.28
CA TYR A 83 -9.91 -10.89 -9.90
C TYR A 83 -10.67 -10.32 -11.11
N GLN A 84 -11.91 -9.89 -10.88
CA GLN A 84 -12.80 -9.32 -11.90
C GLN A 84 -13.51 -8.08 -11.37
N ALA A 85 -13.93 -7.19 -12.29
CA ALA A 85 -14.78 -6.06 -11.94
C ALA A 85 -16.13 -6.56 -11.39
N GLY A 86 -16.66 -5.86 -10.39
CA GLY A 86 -17.86 -6.25 -9.65
C GLY A 86 -17.60 -7.14 -8.43
N HIS A 87 -16.43 -7.79 -8.33
CA HIS A 87 -16.09 -8.57 -7.14
C HIS A 87 -15.85 -7.67 -5.93
N LEU A 88 -16.20 -8.18 -4.74
CA LEU A 88 -15.95 -7.51 -3.48
C LEU A 88 -14.56 -7.87 -2.96
N VAL A 89 -13.84 -6.88 -2.45
CA VAL A 89 -12.50 -7.04 -1.86
C VAL A 89 -12.46 -6.32 -0.53
N GLY A 90 -11.82 -6.96 0.46
CA GLY A 90 -11.61 -6.37 1.77
C GLY A 90 -10.55 -5.27 1.71
N ILE A 91 -10.86 -4.10 2.24
CA ILE A 91 -9.91 -3.01 2.44
C ILE A 91 -9.87 -2.72 3.92
N ARG A 92 -8.69 -2.81 4.52
CA ARG A 92 -8.43 -2.32 5.87
C ARG A 92 -7.88 -0.90 5.76
N LEU A 93 -8.61 0.09 6.23
CA LEU A 93 -8.20 1.50 6.13
C LEU A 93 -8.15 2.19 7.50
N ASP A 94 -7.32 3.22 7.62
CA ASP A 94 -7.37 4.17 8.75
C ASP A 94 -8.59 5.11 8.55
N PRO A 95 -9.58 5.12 9.47
CA PRO A 95 -10.73 6.03 9.39
C PRO A 95 -10.34 7.52 9.42
N ARG A 96 -9.19 7.86 10.04
CA ARG A 96 -8.69 9.23 10.17
C ARG A 96 -7.82 9.64 8.98
N HIS A 97 -7.14 8.68 8.35
CA HIS A 97 -6.31 8.90 7.17
C HIS A 97 -6.59 7.84 6.09
N PRO A 98 -7.66 7.99 5.28
CA PRO A 98 -8.08 6.96 4.33
C PRO A 98 -7.07 6.66 3.20
N SER A 99 -6.02 7.49 3.06
CA SER A 99 -4.85 7.21 2.22
C SER A 99 -3.98 6.07 2.76
N HIS A 100 -4.09 5.74 4.04
CA HIS A 100 -3.45 4.61 4.69
C HIS A 100 -4.43 3.44 4.65
N TYR A 101 -4.18 2.52 3.73
CA TYR A 101 -5.00 1.32 3.58
C TYR A 101 -4.17 0.12 3.17
N MET A 102 -4.76 -1.05 3.40
CA MET A 102 -4.25 -2.33 2.99
C MET A 102 -5.40 -3.11 2.34
N MET A 103 -5.18 -3.55 1.11
CA MET A 103 -6.10 -4.46 0.45
C MET A 103 -5.82 -5.87 1.01
N GLN A 104 -6.87 -6.61 1.36
CA GLN A 104 -6.82 -8.00 1.85
C GLN A 104 -7.08 -9.01 0.75
#